data_AF-A0AAP2GQ64-F1
#
_entry.id   AF-A0AAP2GQ64-F1
#
_cell.length_a   1.000
_cell.length_b   1.000
_cell.length_c   1.000
_cell.angle_alpha   90.00
_cell.angle_beta   90.00
_cell.angle_gamma   90.00
#
_symmetry.space_group_name_H-M   'P 1'
#
loop_
_entity.id
_entity.type
_entity.pdbx_description
1 polymer ?
#
loop_
_entity_poly.entity_id
_entity_poly.type
_entity_poly.pdbx_seq_one_letter_code
_entity_poly.pdbx_strand_id
1 'polypeptide(L)'
;MKSSEEKKVYMLLKSVIFHYHGLDEEEKKDLDKTSEELDAKSEYTWALQFISEDYITAFDRAREYLNNIIGDYPKDKRIELINMVWQANNLKGYVTEMEATAMLKLAKDWNVQKELIDLVLK
;
A
#
# COMPACT_ATOMS: atom_id res chain seq x y z
N MET A 1 -17.71 -3.69 8.62
CA MET A 1 -16.69 -4.73 8.39
C MET A 1 -16.23 -4.60 6.95
N LYS A 2 -14.91 -4.53 6.71
CA LYS A 2 -14.36 -4.57 5.34
C LYS A 2 -14.55 -5.96 4.74
N SER A 3 -14.76 -6.03 3.43
CA SER A 3 -14.79 -7.32 2.71
C SER A 3 -13.41 -7.97 2.71
N SER A 4 -13.32 -9.28 2.45
CA SER A 4 -12.02 -9.95 2.32
C SER A 4 -11.17 -9.36 1.18
N GLU A 5 -11.80 -8.94 0.09
CA GLU A 5 -11.11 -8.26 -1.01
C GLU A 5 -10.53 -6.90 -0.56
N GLU A 6 -11.32 -6.10 0.17
CA GLU A 6 -10.82 -4.84 0.73
C GLU A 6 -9.65 -5.09 1.69
N LYS A 7 -9.74 -6.07 2.59
CA LYS A 7 -8.64 -6.43 3.50
C LYS A 7 -7.39 -6.82 2.71
N LYS A 8 -7.55 -7.58 1.63
CA LYS A 8 -6.46 -8.04 0.76
C LYS A 8 -5.79 -6.88 0.03
N VAL A 9 -6.59 -5.94 -0.47
CA VAL A 9 -6.10 -4.69 -1.06
C VAL A 9 -5.27 -3.89 -0.04
N TYR A 10 -5.80 -3.69 1.18
CA TYR A 10 -5.09 -2.96 2.23
C TYR A 10 -3.76 -3.62 2.59
N MET A 11 -3.77 -4.93 2.87
CA MET A 11 -2.57 -5.64 3.27
C MET A 11 -1.53 -5.68 2.15
N LEU A 12 -1.93 -5.98 0.91
CA LEU A 12 -1.00 -6.02 -0.22
C LEU A 12 -0.36 -4.67 -0.48
N LEU A 13 -1.17 -3.61 -0.53
CA LEU A 13 -0.72 -2.27 -0.82
C LEU A 13 0.29 -1.79 0.24
N LYS A 14 -0.01 -2.00 1.51
CA LYS A 14 0.87 -1.60 2.61
C LYS A 14 2.16 -2.42 2.61
N SER A 15 2.05 -3.75 2.49
CA SER A 15 3.22 -4.63 2.47
C SER A 15 4.13 -4.36 1.28
N VAL A 16 3.60 -4.16 0.07
CA VAL A 16 4.47 -4.01 -1.11
C VAL A 16 5.25 -2.70 -1.10
N ILE A 17 4.69 -1.64 -0.50
CA ILE A 17 5.35 -0.36 -0.34
C ILE A 17 6.51 -0.47 0.65
N PHE A 18 6.29 -1.07 1.83
CA PHE A 18 7.35 -1.29 2.82
C PHE A 18 8.44 -2.25 2.31
N HIS A 19 8.06 -3.28 1.56
CA HIS A 19 9.03 -4.19 0.95
C HIS A 19 9.80 -3.56 -0.24
N TYR A 20 9.37 -2.40 -0.76
CA TYR A 20 9.97 -1.80 -1.96
C TYR A 20 11.43 -1.38 -1.77
N HIS A 21 11.80 -0.99 -0.56
CA HIS A 21 13.16 -0.57 -0.19
C HIS A 21 13.79 -1.46 0.90
N GLY A 22 13.14 -2.56 1.25
CA GLY A 22 13.49 -3.41 2.39
C GLY A 22 12.72 -3.01 3.65
N LEU A 23 12.00 -4.00 4.19
CA LEU A 23 11.14 -3.88 5.36
C LEU A 23 11.97 -3.68 6.64
N ASP A 24 11.64 -2.65 7.41
CA ASP A 24 12.20 -2.46 8.75
C ASP A 24 11.29 -3.00 9.89
N GLU A 25 11.81 -3.01 11.11
CA GLU A 25 11.07 -3.55 12.28
C GLU A 25 9.89 -2.67 12.73
N GLU A 26 9.88 -1.37 12.41
CA GLU A 26 8.74 -0.49 12.72
C GLU A 26 7.60 -0.73 11.73
N GLU A 27 7.93 -0.80 10.44
CA GLU A 27 7.01 -1.13 9.36
C GLU A 27 6.39 -2.52 9.54
N LYS A 28 7.19 -3.50 9.99
CA LYS A 28 6.69 -4.85 10.31
C LYS A 28 5.66 -4.82 11.45
N LYS A 29 5.92 -4.10 12.53
CA LYS A 29 4.98 -3.95 13.65
C LYS A 29 3.69 -3.25 13.20
N ASP A 30 3.81 -2.27 12.32
CA ASP A 30 2.68 -1.55 11.76
C ASP A 30 1.82 -2.45 10.85
N LEU A 31 2.43 -3.34 10.06
CA LEU A 31 1.72 -4.38 9.31
C LEU A 31 1.00 -5.37 10.23
N ASP A 32 1.67 -5.88 11.27
CA ASP A 32 1.09 -6.81 12.23
C ASP A 32 -0.13 -6.18 12.93
N LYS A 33 0.01 -4.94 13.40
CA LYS A 33 -1.07 -4.16 14.01
C LYS A 33 -2.23 -3.95 13.04
N THR A 34 -1.96 -3.56 11.79
CA THR A 34 -2.99 -3.37 10.77
C THR A 34 -3.75 -4.67 10.49
N SER A 35 -3.03 -5.79 10.43
CA SER A 35 -3.62 -7.11 10.26
C SER A 35 -4.55 -7.48 11.42
N GLU A 36 -4.21 -7.10 12.65
CA GLU A 36 -5.07 -7.34 13.82
C GLU A 36 -6.29 -6.43 13.85
N GLU A 37 -6.11 -5.13 13.59
CA GLU A 37 -7.19 -4.14 13.56
C GLU A 37 -8.24 -4.44 12.47
N LEU A 38 -7.80 -4.98 11.33
CA LEU A 38 -8.67 -5.35 10.22
C LEU A 38 -9.18 -6.78 10.30
N ASP A 39 -8.74 -7.58 11.28
CA ASP A 39 -8.97 -9.03 11.33
C ASP A 39 -8.61 -9.69 9.98
N ALA A 40 -7.39 -9.42 9.50
CA ALA A 40 -6.92 -9.69 8.14
C ALA A 40 -5.67 -10.59 8.11
N LYS A 41 -5.51 -11.49 9.10
CA LYS A 41 -4.33 -12.35 9.23
C LYS A 41 -4.10 -13.27 8.02
N SER A 42 -5.19 -13.77 7.43
CA SER A 42 -5.15 -14.55 6.18
C SER A 42 -4.64 -13.74 5.00
N GLU A 43 -5.17 -12.53 4.84
CA GLU A 43 -4.83 -11.62 3.75
C GLU A 43 -3.41 -11.08 3.88
N TYR A 44 -2.95 -10.83 5.11
CA TYR A 44 -1.57 -10.47 5.40
C TYR A 44 -0.61 -11.60 5.03
N THR A 45 -0.91 -12.83 5.46
CA THR A 45 -0.12 -14.01 5.08
C THR A 45 -0.05 -14.17 3.56
N TRP A 46 -1.17 -13.98 2.88
CA TRP A 46 -1.22 -14.01 1.43
C TRP A 46 -0.37 -12.89 0.80
N ALA A 47 -0.40 -11.67 1.33
CA ALA A 47 0.41 -10.56 0.82
C ALA A 47 1.91 -10.84 0.94
N LEU A 48 2.35 -11.40 2.07
CA LEU A 48 3.73 -11.82 2.27
C LEU A 48 4.14 -12.94 1.28
N GLN A 49 3.26 -13.92 1.07
CA GLN A 49 3.48 -14.98 0.08
C GLN A 49 3.59 -14.42 -1.34
N PHE A 50 2.68 -13.51 -1.72
CA PHE A 50 2.68 -12.81 -2.99
C PHE A 50 4.02 -12.11 -3.25
N ILE A 51 4.52 -11.36 -2.27
CA ILE A 51 5.81 -10.67 -2.39
C ILE A 51 6.96 -11.67 -2.48
N SER A 52 6.93 -12.73 -1.65
CA SER A 52 8.02 -13.72 -1.58
C SER A 52 8.19 -14.60 -2.83
N GLU A 53 7.16 -14.67 -3.68
CA GLU A 53 7.21 -15.40 -4.94
C GLU A 53 8.27 -14.83 -5.90
N ASP A 54 8.36 -13.50 -5.96
CA ASP A 54 9.39 -12.78 -6.69
C ASP A 54 9.50 -11.37 -6.14
N TYR A 55 10.53 -11.14 -5.31
CA TYR A 55 10.81 -9.85 -4.68
C TYR A 55 11.18 -8.76 -5.70
N ILE A 56 11.77 -9.13 -6.85
CA ILE A 56 12.24 -8.16 -7.85
C ILE A 56 11.05 -7.55 -8.57
N THR A 57 10.06 -8.37 -8.93
CA THR A 57 8.86 -7.92 -9.66
C THR A 57 7.65 -7.70 -8.76
N ALA A 58 7.76 -7.94 -7.44
CA ALA A 58 6.65 -7.87 -6.49
C ALA A 58 5.85 -6.56 -6.60
N PHE A 59 6.53 -5.42 -6.73
CA PHE A 59 5.86 -4.12 -6.86
C PHE A 59 5.06 -4.00 -8.15
N ASP A 60 5.65 -4.35 -9.29
CA ASP A 60 4.95 -4.25 -10.58
C ASP A 60 3.78 -5.23 -10.65
N ARG A 61 3.93 -6.46 -10.13
CA ARG A 61 2.84 -7.44 -10.02
C ARG A 61 1.73 -6.96 -9.08
N ALA A 62 2.08 -6.38 -7.93
CA ALA A 62 1.09 -5.84 -7.01
C ALA A 62 0.36 -4.65 -7.63
N ARG A 63 1.07 -3.76 -8.31
CA ARG A 63 0.50 -2.61 -9.04
C ARG A 63 -0.50 -3.08 -10.09
N GLU A 64 -0.18 -4.09 -10.89
CA GLU A 64 -1.10 -4.69 -11.86
C GLU A 64 -2.34 -5.29 -11.18
N TYR A 65 -2.12 -6.12 -10.15
CA TYR A 65 -3.21 -6.71 -9.36
C TYR A 65 -4.15 -5.66 -8.76
N LEU A 66 -3.57 -4.63 -8.14
CA LEU A 66 -4.29 -3.53 -7.51
C LEU A 66 -5.05 -2.70 -8.54
N ASN A 67 -4.48 -2.43 -9.72
CA ASN A 67 -5.14 -1.69 -10.78
C ASN A 67 -6.38 -2.42 -11.31
N ASN A 68 -6.35 -3.75 -11.38
CA ASN A 68 -7.51 -4.55 -11.79
C ASN A 68 -8.69 -4.48 -10.81
N ILE A 69 -8.44 -4.11 -9.55
CA ILE A 69 -9.48 -4.02 -8.50
C ILE A 69 -9.86 -2.56 -8.24
N ILE A 70 -8.85 -1.70 -8.03
CA ILE A 70 -8.99 -0.30 -7.62
C ILE A 70 -9.25 0.63 -8.81
N GLY A 71 -8.88 0.23 -10.03
CA GLY A 71 -9.07 1.06 -11.22
C GLY A 71 -10.51 1.53 -11.40
N ASP A 72 -11.46 0.67 -11.05
CA ASP A 72 -12.91 0.94 -11.14
C ASP A 72 -13.49 1.61 -9.88
N TYR A 73 -12.69 1.82 -8.83
CA TYR A 73 -13.18 2.45 -7.60
C TYR A 73 -13.52 3.93 -7.82
N PRO A 74 -14.52 4.47 -7.09
CA PRO A 74 -14.74 5.90 -7.00
C PRO A 74 -13.47 6.63 -6.62
N LYS A 75 -13.28 7.84 -7.15
CA LYS A 75 -12.06 8.63 -6.91
C LYS A 75 -11.76 8.81 -5.42
N ASP A 76 -12.78 9.05 -4.60
CA ASP A 76 -12.63 9.24 -3.15
C ASP A 76 -12.04 8.01 -2.46
N LYS A 77 -12.37 6.80 -2.93
CA LYS A 77 -11.81 5.55 -2.41
C LYS A 77 -10.35 5.38 -2.80
N ARG A 78 -9.97 5.79 -4.01
CA ARG A 78 -8.55 5.82 -4.44
C ARG A 78 -7.74 6.81 -3.60
N ILE A 79 -8.31 7.97 -3.29
CA ILE A 79 -7.70 8.97 -2.41
C ILE A 79 -7.53 8.41 -0.99
N GLU A 80 -8.56 7.73 -0.45
CA GLU A 80 -8.49 7.09 0.87
C GLU A 80 -7.32 6.09 0.97
N LEU A 81 -7.15 5.26 -0.05
CA LEU A 81 -6.07 4.26 -0.10
C LEU A 81 -4.68 4.91 -0.21
N ILE A 82 -4.52 5.91 -1.07
CA ILE A 82 -3.24 6.64 -1.18
C ILE A 82 -2.90 7.36 0.12
N ASN A 83 -3.88 8.00 0.76
CA ASN A 83 -3.66 8.66 2.03
C ASN A 83 -3.25 7.66 3.12
N MET A 84 -3.90 6.49 3.19
CA MET A 84 -3.54 5.44 4.15
C MET A 84 -2.07 5.03 4.02
N VAL A 85 -1.59 4.81 2.80
CA VAL A 85 -0.18 4.44 2.56
C VAL A 85 0.75 5.59 2.92
N TRP A 86 0.44 6.81 2.48
CA TRP A 86 1.25 7.98 2.79
C TRP A 86 1.42 8.17 4.31
N GLN A 87 0.34 8.06 5.08
CA GLN A 87 0.39 8.17 6.53
C GLN A 87 1.21 7.04 7.15
N ALA A 88 1.05 5.80 6.66
CA ALA A 88 1.80 4.65 7.16
C ALA A 88 3.31 4.81 6.94
N ASN A 89 3.73 5.22 5.75
CA ASN A 89 5.15 5.45 5.43
C ASN A 89 5.73 6.66 6.17
N ASN A 90 4.90 7.65 6.48
CA ASN A 90 5.34 8.84 7.22
C ASN A 90 5.36 8.63 8.75
N LEU A 91 4.98 7.45 9.27
CA LEU A 91 5.02 7.16 10.72
C LEU A 91 6.43 7.32 11.31
N LYS A 92 7.47 6.96 10.55
CA LYS A 92 8.89 7.12 10.93
C LYS A 92 9.39 8.58 10.83
N GLY A 93 8.53 9.52 10.41
CA GLY A 93 8.83 10.95 10.28
C GLY A 93 9.57 11.34 9.00
N TYR A 94 9.80 10.41 8.08
CA TYR A 94 10.34 10.66 6.76
C TYR A 94 9.90 9.58 5.77
N VAL A 95 9.93 9.91 4.48
CA VAL A 95 9.67 8.99 3.37
C VAL A 95 10.88 9.03 2.44
N THR A 96 11.42 7.86 2.07
CA THR A 96 12.54 7.75 1.14
C THR A 96 12.10 8.06 -0.30
N GLU A 97 13.05 8.41 -1.16
CA GLU A 97 12.78 8.66 -2.59
C GLU A 97 12.14 7.44 -3.29
N MET A 98 12.54 6.22 -2.89
CA MET A 98 12.01 4.99 -3.45
C MET A 98 10.53 4.79 -3.10
N GLU A 99 10.15 5.00 -1.83
CA GLU A 99 8.75 4.96 -1.38
C GLU A 99 7.91 6.05 -2.04
N ALA A 100 8.44 7.28 -2.10
CA ALA A 100 7.78 8.40 -2.75
C ALA A 100 7.54 8.11 -4.24
N THR A 101 8.53 7.52 -4.93
CA THR A 101 8.42 7.12 -6.33
C THR A 101 7.38 6.02 -6.52
N ALA A 102 7.34 5.02 -5.64
CA ALA A 102 6.33 3.95 -5.67
C ALA A 102 4.91 4.51 -5.49
N MET A 103 4.72 5.40 -4.50
CA MET A 103 3.43 6.06 -4.26
C MET A 103 3.01 6.96 -5.43
N LEU A 104 3.95 7.71 -6.03
CA LEU A 104 3.67 8.53 -7.21
C LEU A 104 3.24 7.69 -8.43
N LYS A 105 3.84 6.51 -8.62
CA LYS A 105 3.43 5.56 -9.68
C LYS A 105 1.99 5.09 -9.47
N LEU A 106 1.64 4.68 -8.25
CA LEU A 106 0.27 4.25 -7.90
C LEU A 106 -0.72 5.40 -8.06
N ALA A 107 -0.39 6.59 -7.54
CA ALA A 107 -1.25 7.77 -7.66
C ALA A 107 -1.49 8.18 -9.13
N LYS A 108 -0.48 7.98 -9.99
CA LYS A 108 -0.63 8.18 -11.45
C LYS A 108 -1.62 7.22 -12.06
N ASP A 109 -1.50 5.93 -11.79
CA ASP A 109 -2.41 4.91 -12.31
C ASP A 109 -3.85 5.14 -11.87
N TRP A 110 -4.01 5.62 -10.64
CA TRP A 110 -5.30 5.86 -10.03
C TRP A 110 -5.82 7.27 -10.31
N ASN A 111 -5.12 8.10 -11.07
CA ASN A 111 -5.49 9.48 -11.40
C ASN A 111 -5.79 10.35 -10.16
N VAL A 112 -4.93 10.22 -9.14
CA VAL A 112 -5.00 10.93 -7.85
C VAL A 112 -3.67 11.58 -7.45
N GLN A 113 -2.81 11.88 -8.43
CA GLN A 113 -1.48 12.48 -8.20
C GLN A 113 -1.57 13.84 -7.50
N LYS A 114 -2.56 14.66 -7.86
CA LYS A 114 -2.75 15.98 -7.26
C LYS A 114 -3.02 15.84 -5.77
N GLU A 115 -3.88 14.89 -5.39
CA GLU A 115 -4.25 14.64 -4.02
C GLU A 115 -3.08 14.11 -3.19
N LEU A 116 -2.22 13.26 -3.77
CA LEU A 116 -0.97 12.88 -3.12
C LEU A 116 -0.05 14.09 -2.88
N ILE A 117 0.13 14.97 -3.87
CA ILE A 117 0.96 16.19 -3.71
C ILE A 117 0.38 17.10 -2.63
N ASP A 118 -0.94 17.28 -2.61
CA ASP A 118 -1.63 18.10 -1.60
C ASP A 118 -1.49 17.52 -0.18
N LEU A 119 -1.29 16.20 -0.03
CA LEU A 119 -0.99 15.56 1.25
C LEU A 119 0.45 15.81 1.71
N VAL A 120 1.40 15.84 0.76
CA VAL A 120 2.83 16.05 1.04
C VAL A 120 3.12 17.50 1.45
N LEU A 121 2.38 18.45 0.88
CA LEU A 121 2.58 19.89 1.11
C LEU A 121 1.90 20.44 2.38
N LYS A 122 1.21 19.59 3.14
CA LYS A 122 0.57 19.94 4.42
C LYS A 122 1.48 19.63 5.60
#